data_AF-A0A9Q7EY04-F1
#
_entry.id   AF-A0A9Q7EY04-F1
#
_cell.length_a   1.000
_cell.length_b   1.000
_cell.length_c   1.000
_cell.angle_alpha   90.00
_cell.angle_beta   90.00
_cell.angle_gamma   90.00
#
_symmetry.space_group_name_H-M   'P 1'
#
loop_
_entity.id
_entity.type
_entity.pdbx_description
1 polymer ?
#
loop_
_entity_poly.entity_id
_entity_poly.type
_entity_poly.pdbx_seq_one_letter_code
_entity_poly.pdbx_strand_id
1 'polypeptide(L)'
;MDAKILRVIEDQMRCWPAVKGLDAFIKECSESGTFWLGDELPPWMREMDFDELEIRSALEFLRPELTARQIGYLEAWTAVWQTLREDGTFHRRVKEVLGGRLSWPAYRKETEEVLGRPIPRSHWWFWPDE
;
A
#
# COMPACT_ATOMS: atom_id res chain seq x y z
N MET A 1 16.06 -6.14 -10.44
CA MET A 1 15.19 -6.62 -9.36
C MET A 1 15.90 -6.68 -8.03
N ASP A 2 15.42 -5.92 -7.06
CA ASP A 2 15.93 -5.89 -5.68
C ASP A 2 15.41 -7.08 -4.88
N ALA A 3 16.35 -7.94 -4.46
CA ALA A 3 16.05 -9.20 -3.76
C ALA A 3 15.26 -9.01 -2.45
N LYS A 4 15.43 -7.90 -1.75
CA LYS A 4 14.73 -7.65 -0.48
C LYS A 4 13.27 -7.27 -0.72
N ILE A 5 13.04 -6.38 -1.68
CA ILE A 5 11.67 -5.97 -2.07
C ILE A 5 10.89 -7.14 -2.65
N LEU A 6 11.52 -7.95 -3.50
CA LEU A 6 10.90 -9.16 -4.03
C LEU A 6 10.48 -10.11 -2.92
N ARG A 7 11.35 -10.32 -1.93
CA ARG A 7 11.03 -11.21 -0.82
C ARG A 7 9.81 -10.73 -0.04
N VAL A 8 9.68 -9.42 0.19
CA VAL A 8 8.49 -8.85 0.84
C VAL A 8 7.22 -9.14 0.04
N ILE A 9 7.26 -8.95 -1.28
CA ILE A 9 6.13 -9.25 -2.17
C ILE A 9 5.83 -10.76 -2.19
N GLU A 10 6.85 -11.62 -2.28
CA GLU A 10 6.69 -13.07 -2.27
C GLU A 10 6.13 -13.59 -0.95
N ASP A 11 6.59 -13.06 0.19
CA ASP A 11 6.10 -13.42 1.51
C ASP A 11 4.62 -12.99 1.66
N GLN A 12 4.23 -11.81 1.16
CA GLN A 12 2.83 -11.39 1.14
C GLN A 12 1.98 -12.26 0.20
N MET A 13 2.49 -12.60 -0.98
CA MET A 13 1.79 -13.50 -1.92
C MET A 13 1.53 -14.88 -1.31
N ARG A 14 2.38 -15.37 -0.40
CA ARG A 14 2.16 -16.65 0.29
C ARG A 14 0.96 -16.63 1.23
N CYS A 15 0.59 -15.47 1.75
CA CYS A 15 -0.63 -15.31 2.54
C CYS A 15 -1.89 -15.52 1.68
N TRP A 16 -1.79 -15.37 0.36
CA TRP A 16 -2.90 -15.45 -0.58
C TRP A 16 -2.71 -16.60 -1.59
N PRO A 17 -2.86 -17.87 -1.15
CA PRO A 17 -2.53 -19.04 -1.97
C PRO A 17 -3.39 -19.18 -3.23
N ALA A 18 -4.57 -18.56 -3.28
CA ALA A 18 -5.44 -18.52 -4.45
C ALA A 18 -4.92 -17.58 -5.55
N VAL A 19 -4.10 -16.59 -5.18
CA VAL A 19 -3.57 -15.56 -6.08
C VAL A 19 -2.26 -16.05 -6.69
N LYS A 20 -2.25 -16.26 -8.01
CA LYS A 20 -1.10 -16.87 -8.71
C LYS A 20 -0.38 -15.85 -9.59
N GLY A 21 0.87 -15.60 -9.22
CA GLY A 21 1.76 -14.72 -9.98
C GLY A 21 1.56 -13.24 -9.68
N LEU A 22 2.53 -12.44 -10.09
CA LEU A 22 2.62 -11.02 -9.74
C LEU A 22 1.46 -10.18 -10.32
N ASP A 23 0.99 -10.50 -11.53
CA ASP A 23 -0.14 -9.79 -12.17
C ASP A 23 -1.44 -9.94 -11.37
N ALA A 24 -1.80 -11.17 -11.02
CA ALA A 24 -2.97 -11.44 -10.18
C ALA A 24 -2.84 -10.83 -8.78
N PHE A 25 -1.63 -10.83 -8.21
CA PHE A 25 -1.35 -10.21 -6.93
C PHE A 25 -1.54 -8.70 -6.95
N ILE A 26 -0.96 -8.00 -7.93
CA ILE A 26 -1.12 -6.55 -8.03
C ILE A 26 -2.58 -6.18 -8.28
N LYS A 27 -3.29 -6.96 -9.13
CA LYS A 27 -4.73 -6.77 -9.33
C LYS A 27 -5.51 -6.92 -8.02
N GLU A 28 -5.29 -8.01 -7.30
CA GLU A 28 -5.97 -8.27 -6.03
C GLU A 28 -5.69 -7.17 -5.00
N CYS A 29 -4.42 -6.75 -4.85
CA CYS A 29 -4.06 -5.64 -3.97
C CYS A 29 -4.73 -4.33 -4.41
N SER A 30 -4.88 -4.07 -5.71
CA SER A 30 -5.56 -2.86 -6.19
C SER A 30 -7.06 -2.84 -5.89
N GLU A 31 -7.71 -4.01 -5.85
CA GLU A 31 -9.13 -4.14 -5.58
C GLU A 31 -9.42 -4.17 -4.06
N SER A 32 -8.63 -4.93 -3.31
CA SER A 32 -8.76 -5.07 -1.84
C SER A 32 -8.17 -3.91 -1.06
N GLY A 33 -7.06 -3.32 -1.52
CA GLY A 33 -6.27 -2.28 -0.84
C GLY A 33 -6.92 -0.89 -0.80
N THR A 34 -8.24 -0.86 -0.94
CA THR A 34 -9.09 0.33 -0.84
C THR A 34 -10.36 0.07 -0.03
N PHE A 35 -10.63 -1.17 0.37
CA PHE A 35 -11.90 -1.57 0.97
C PHE A 35 -12.12 -0.95 2.36
N TRP A 36 -11.12 -1.01 3.23
CA TRP A 36 -11.14 -0.39 4.56
C TRP A 36 -11.17 1.14 4.51
N LEU A 37 -10.84 1.72 3.35
CA LEU A 37 -11.00 3.13 3.06
C LEU A 37 -12.42 3.47 2.58
N GLY A 38 -13.38 2.55 2.51
CA GLY A 38 -14.76 2.87 2.15
C GLY A 38 -15.59 3.43 3.31
N ASP A 39 -16.58 4.27 3.01
CA ASP A 39 -17.63 4.62 3.99
C ASP A 39 -18.70 3.55 4.16
N GLU A 40 -18.74 2.57 3.24
CA GLU A 40 -19.68 1.46 3.29
C GLU A 40 -19.44 0.53 4.48
N LEU A 41 -18.22 0.55 5.04
CA LEU A 41 -17.86 -0.23 6.22
C LEU A 41 -18.06 0.56 7.52
N PRO A 42 -18.71 -0.06 8.53
CA PRO A 42 -18.68 0.44 9.88
C PRO A 42 -17.24 0.59 10.40
N PRO A 43 -16.94 1.58 11.27
CA PRO A 43 -15.58 1.83 11.75
C PRO A 43 -14.87 0.61 12.36
N TRP A 44 -15.60 -0.28 13.03
CA TRP A 44 -15.05 -1.50 13.65
C TRP A 44 -14.77 -2.64 12.67
N MET A 45 -15.17 -2.51 11.40
CA MET A 45 -14.84 -3.45 10.32
C MET A 45 -13.73 -2.90 9.41
N ARG A 46 -13.24 -1.68 9.67
CA ARG A 46 -12.13 -1.09 8.91
C ARG A 46 -10.82 -1.63 9.48
N GLU A 47 -10.26 -2.60 8.78
CA GLU A 47 -8.96 -3.17 9.09
C GLU A 47 -8.12 -3.20 7.81
N MET A 48 -6.84 -2.83 7.92
CA MET A 48 -5.90 -3.07 6.83
C MET A 48 -5.60 -4.56 6.84
N ASP A 49 -6.04 -5.27 5.80
CA ASP A 49 -5.90 -6.72 5.70
C ASP A 49 -4.42 -7.15 5.60
N PHE A 50 -3.53 -6.23 5.24
CA PHE A 50 -2.09 -6.44 5.12
C PHE A 50 -1.31 -5.12 5.16
N ASP A 51 0.02 -5.22 5.05
CA ASP A 51 0.99 -4.12 4.94
C ASP A 51 0.83 -3.37 3.59
N GLU A 52 -0.35 -2.79 3.34
CA GLU A 52 -0.76 -2.23 2.05
C GLU A 52 0.13 -1.08 1.58
N LEU A 53 0.53 -0.18 2.48
CA LEU A 53 1.33 1.00 2.16
C LEU A 53 2.78 0.60 1.81
N GLU A 54 3.29 -0.42 2.50
CA GLU A 54 4.58 -1.06 2.28
C GLU A 54 4.58 -1.80 0.94
N ILE A 55 3.55 -2.61 0.67
CA ILE A 55 3.39 -3.34 -0.59
C ILE A 55 3.23 -2.38 -1.76
N ARG A 56 2.46 -1.30 -1.60
CA ARG A 56 2.33 -0.27 -2.63
C ARG A 56 3.68 0.39 -2.94
N SER A 57 4.50 0.66 -1.92
CA SER A 57 5.86 1.18 -2.11
C SER A 57 6.81 0.17 -2.74
N ALA A 58 6.77 -1.08 -2.30
CA ALA A 58 7.53 -2.19 -2.87
C ALA A 58 7.29 -2.29 -4.38
N LEU A 59 6.03 -2.23 -4.80
CA LEU A 59 5.62 -2.28 -6.20
C LEU A 59 6.04 -1.03 -6.98
N GLU A 60 5.98 0.16 -6.37
CA GLU A 60 6.47 1.38 -7.01
C GLU A 60 8.00 1.35 -7.24
N PHE A 61 8.75 0.78 -6.28
CA PHE A 61 10.20 0.59 -6.45
C PHE A 61 10.55 -0.41 -7.55
N LEU A 62 9.64 -1.35 -7.87
CA LEU A 62 9.78 -2.28 -8.97
C LEU A 62 9.15 -1.77 -10.27
N ARG A 63 8.54 -0.57 -10.29
CA ARG A 63 7.84 0.00 -11.47
C ARG A 63 8.60 -0.14 -12.80
N PRO A 64 9.93 0.06 -12.88
CA PRO A 64 10.68 -0.13 -14.14
C PRO A 64 10.67 -1.56 -14.70
N GLU A 65 10.37 -2.54 -13.86
CA GLU A 65 10.40 -3.98 -14.16
C GLU A 65 8.97 -4.53 -14.39
N LEU A 66 7.94 -3.70 -14.18
CA LEU A 66 6.54 -4.08 -14.33
C LEU A 66 6.07 -3.93 -15.78
N THR A 67 5.13 -4.80 -16.16
CA THR A 67 4.42 -4.69 -17.43
C THR A 67 3.46 -3.51 -17.43
N ALA A 68 3.09 -3.02 -18.62
CA ALA A 68 2.11 -1.94 -18.75
C ALA A 68 0.76 -2.26 -18.08
N ARG A 69 0.34 -3.53 -18.09
CA ARG A 69 -0.89 -3.97 -17.41
C ARG A 69 -0.77 -3.82 -15.89
N GLN A 70 0.33 -4.30 -15.31
CA GLN A 70 0.60 -4.18 -13.88
C GLN A 70 0.70 -2.72 -13.42
N ILE A 71 1.34 -1.89 -14.24
CA ILE A 71 1.39 -0.44 -14.01
C ILE A 71 -0.03 0.14 -14.02
N GLY A 72 -0.90 -0.28 -14.94
CA GLY A 72 -2.30 0.14 -14.97
C GLY A 72 -3.07 -0.19 -13.67
N TYR A 73 -2.85 -1.36 -13.07
CA TYR A 73 -3.43 -1.68 -11.75
C TYR A 73 -2.89 -0.78 -10.63
N LEU A 74 -1.59 -0.49 -10.64
CA LEU A 74 -0.99 0.43 -9.66
C LEU A 74 -1.53 1.86 -9.79
N GLU A 75 -1.74 2.32 -11.01
CA GLU A 75 -2.31 3.64 -11.29
C GLU A 75 -3.77 3.72 -10.88
N ALA A 76 -4.57 2.69 -11.14
CA ALA A 76 -5.94 2.61 -10.67
C ALA A 76 -6.02 2.63 -9.13
N TRP A 77 -5.15 1.86 -8.46
CA TRP A 77 -5.05 1.86 -7.01
C TRP A 77 -4.70 3.25 -6.45
N THR A 78 -3.66 3.88 -7.01
CA THR A 78 -3.25 5.23 -6.59
C THR A 78 -4.32 6.28 -6.87
N ALA A 79 -5.10 6.15 -7.94
CA ALA A 79 -6.19 7.08 -8.24
C ALA A 79 -7.25 7.09 -7.13
N VAL A 80 -7.64 5.92 -6.62
CA VAL A 80 -8.59 5.82 -5.50
C VAL A 80 -8.03 6.50 -4.25
N TRP A 81 -6.78 6.18 -3.89
CA TRP A 81 -6.12 6.81 -2.75
C TRP A 81 -5.99 8.32 -2.91
N GLN A 82 -5.71 8.80 -4.12
CA GLN A 82 -5.54 10.23 -4.42
C GLN A 82 -6.86 10.99 -4.23
N THR A 83 -7.99 10.46 -4.70
CA THR A 83 -9.32 11.07 -4.45
C THR A 83 -9.60 11.19 -2.96
N LEU A 84 -9.30 10.15 -2.18
CA LEU A 84 -9.46 10.15 -0.72
C LEU A 84 -8.43 11.01 0.00
N ARG A 85 -7.28 11.30 -0.61
CA ARG A 85 -6.33 12.25 -0.05
C ARG A 85 -6.86 13.67 -0.19
N GLU A 86 -7.41 13.99 -1.36
CA GLU A 86 -7.92 15.34 -1.68
C GLU A 86 -9.09 15.75 -0.78
N ASP A 87 -9.90 14.80 -0.32
CA ASP A 87 -10.97 15.05 0.66
C ASP A 87 -10.51 14.98 2.13
N GLY A 88 -9.21 14.75 2.37
CA GLY A 88 -8.60 14.65 3.71
C GLY A 88 -8.86 13.32 4.43
N THR A 89 -9.44 12.33 3.77
CA THR A 89 -9.85 11.08 4.41
C THR A 89 -8.77 10.03 4.47
N PHE A 90 -7.88 9.95 3.48
CA PHE A 90 -6.87 8.89 3.38
C PHE A 90 -6.00 8.78 4.63
N HIS A 91 -5.21 9.81 4.96
CA HIS A 91 -4.31 9.77 6.12
C HIS A 91 -5.06 9.71 7.45
N ARG A 92 -6.27 10.29 7.51
CA ARG A 92 -7.15 10.17 8.69
C ARG A 92 -7.53 8.71 8.93
N ARG A 93 -8.02 8.01 7.92
CA ARG A 93 -8.38 6.59 8.01
C ARG A 93 -7.18 5.72 8.30
N VAL A 94 -6.02 5.95 7.67
CA VAL A 94 -4.77 5.21 7.99
C VAL A 94 -4.48 5.32 9.49
N LYS A 95 -4.57 6.53 10.06
CA LYS A 95 -4.35 6.76 11.49
C LYS A 95 -5.42 6.13 12.38
N GLU A 96 -6.67 6.06 11.93
CA GLU A 96 -7.75 5.36 12.64
C GLU A 96 -7.47 3.85 12.74
N VAL A 97 -7.06 3.22 11.62
CA VAL A 97 -6.81 1.77 11.53
C VAL A 97 -5.53 1.36 12.23
N LEU A 98 -4.41 2.07 11.98
CA LEU A 98 -3.13 1.79 12.65
C LEU A 98 -3.10 2.28 14.10
N GLY A 99 -4.16 2.98 14.52
CA GLY A 99 -4.36 3.47 15.88
C GLY A 99 -3.80 4.86 16.13
N GLY A 100 -4.43 5.58 17.06
CA GLY A 100 -4.15 7.01 17.32
C GLY A 100 -2.75 7.35 17.81
N ARG A 101 -1.90 6.36 18.12
CA ARG A 101 -0.48 6.52 18.47
C ARG A 101 0.46 6.44 17.26
N LEU A 102 -0.07 6.25 16.05
CA LEU A 102 0.70 6.24 14.82
C LEU A 102 1.54 7.52 14.71
N SER A 103 2.84 7.32 14.53
CA SER A 103 3.80 8.34 14.17
C SER A 103 4.24 8.09 12.74
N TRP A 104 3.88 8.98 11.80
CA TRP A 104 4.29 8.85 10.41
C TRP A 104 5.81 8.71 10.22
N PRO A 105 6.67 9.47 10.93
CA PRO A 105 8.11 9.23 10.89
C PRO A 105 8.54 7.84 11.36
N ALA A 106 7.92 7.31 12.42
CA ALA A 106 8.26 5.97 12.93
C ALA A 106 7.81 4.89 11.94
N TYR A 107 6.58 4.99 11.45
CA TYR A 107 6.01 4.04 10.50
C TYR A 107 6.78 4.03 9.17
N ARG A 108 7.17 5.20 8.67
CA ARG A 108 8.10 5.30 7.53
C ARG A 108 9.41 4.58 7.81
N LYS A 109 10.04 4.84 8.96
CA LYS A 109 11.33 4.21 9.30
C LYS A 109 11.21 2.69 9.38
N GLU A 110 10.15 2.17 9.98
CA GLU A 110 9.87 0.72 10.00
C GLU A 110 9.71 0.16 8.58
N THR A 111 8.97 0.86 7.72
CA THR A 111 8.83 0.49 6.31
C THR A 111 10.18 0.52 5.58
N GLU A 112 11.02 1.53 5.81
CA GLU A 112 12.36 1.64 5.22
C GLU A 112 13.26 0.47 5.66
N GLU A 113 13.15 0.03 6.91
CA GLU A 113 13.84 -1.14 7.43
C GLU A 113 13.34 -2.43 6.77
N VAL A 114 12.03 -2.59 6.57
CA VAL A 114 11.42 -3.75 5.88
C VAL A 114 11.81 -3.81 4.41
N LEU A 115 11.73 -2.69 3.68
CA LEU A 115 12.02 -2.63 2.24
C LEU A 115 13.52 -2.47 1.95
N GLY A 116 14.32 -2.03 2.93
CA GLY A 116 15.75 -1.77 2.77
C GLY A 116 16.07 -0.54 1.92
N ARG A 117 15.14 0.40 1.78
CA ARG A 117 15.32 1.64 1.02
C ARG A 117 14.56 2.80 1.68
N PRO A 118 15.07 4.04 1.55
CA PRO A 118 14.34 5.23 1.98
C PRO A 118 13.02 5.38 1.23
N ILE A 119 11.95 5.79 1.93
CA ILE A 119 10.65 6.07 1.32
C ILE A 119 10.68 7.49 0.75
N PRO A 120 10.62 7.67 -0.59
CA PRO A 120 10.66 8.99 -1.19
C PRO A 120 9.34 9.74 -0.97
N ARG A 121 9.36 11.07 -1.10
CA ARG A 121 8.14 11.91 -1.03
C ARG A 121 7.12 11.61 -2.12
N SER A 122 7.53 11.02 -3.24
CA SER A 122 6.62 10.54 -4.28
C SER A 122 5.68 9.44 -3.77
N HIS A 123 6.06 8.71 -2.72
CA HIS A 123 5.19 7.75 -2.01
C HIS A 123 4.38 8.50 -0.95
N TRP A 124 3.60 9.47 -1.40
CA TRP A 124 2.94 10.47 -0.56
C TRP A 124 2.00 9.86 0.50
N TRP A 125 1.59 8.60 0.33
CA TRP A 125 0.77 7.89 1.32
C TRP A 125 1.47 7.73 2.68
N PHE A 126 2.78 7.94 2.74
CA PHE A 126 3.58 8.03 3.97
C PHE A 126 3.85 9.45 4.47
N TRP A 127 3.44 10.46 3.71
CA TRP A 127 3.73 11.88 3.94
C TRP A 127 2.40 12.65 3.96
N PRO A 128 1.69 12.68 5.10
CA PRO A 128 0.52 13.55 5.24
C PRO A 128 0.92 15.02 5.01
N ASP A 129 -0.01 15.80 4.50
CA ASP A 129 0.14 17.24 4.41
C ASP A 129 0.14 17.82 5.85
N GLU A 130 1.14 18.67 6.17
CA GLU A 130 1.32 19.28 7.50
C GLU A 130 0.29 20.38 7.80
#